data_AF-A0A8C7KKP4-F1
#
_entry.id   AF-A0A8C7KKP4-F1
#
_cell.length_a   1.000
_cell.length_b   1.000
_cell.length_c   1.000
_cell.angle_alpha   90.00
_cell.angle_beta   90.00
_cell.angle_gamma   90.00
#
_symmetry.space_group_name_H-M   'P 1'
#
loop_
_entity.id
_entity.type
_entity.pdbx_description
1 polymer ?
#
loop_
_entity_poly.entity_id
_entity_poly.type
_entity_poly.pdbx_seq_one_letter_code
_entity_poly.pdbx_strand_id
1 'polypeptide(L)' 'MPQKDPCQKQACAIQKCLQANKYIESRCEDVIRAMRMCCEHAGENSICCSGFAREQRSTEPKIPGAS' A
#
# COMPACT_ATOMS: atom_id res chain seq x y z
N MET A 1 -16.89 -15.58 -13.49
CA MET A 1 -15.49 -15.37 -13.08
C MET A 1 -15.48 -14.29 -12.02
N PRO A 2 -14.84 -14.47 -10.85
CA PRO A 2 -14.64 -13.35 -9.94
C PRO A 2 -13.82 -12.28 -10.69
N GLN A 3 -14.34 -11.05 -10.73
CA GLN A 3 -13.61 -9.94 -11.33
C GLN A 3 -12.29 -9.79 -10.58
N LYS A 4 -11.18 -9.70 -11.32
CA LYS A 4 -9.86 -9.50 -10.71
C LYS A 4 -9.87 -8.16 -9.96
N ASP A 5 -9.31 -8.17 -8.77
CA ASP A 5 -9.17 -6.95 -7.99
C ASP A 5 -8.31 -5.94 -8.77
N PRO A 6 -8.76 -4.68 -8.92
CA PRO A 6 -8.12 -3.71 -9.81
C PRO A 6 -6.70 -3.33 -9.38
N CYS A 7 -6.34 -3.52 -8.10
CA CYS A 7 -5.01 -3.24 -7.56
C CYS A 7 -4.21 -4.50 -7.25
N GLN A 8 -4.71 -5.69 -7.61
CA GLN A 8 -4.04 -6.97 -7.39
C GLN A 8 -2.63 -7.00 -7.99
N LYS A 9 -2.43 -6.39 -9.17
CA LYS A 9 -1.13 -6.37 -9.86
C LYS A 9 -0.08 -5.65 -9.02
N GLN A 10 -0.43 -4.50 -8.46
CA GLN A 10 0.43 -3.67 -7.62
C GLN A 10 0.68 -4.36 -6.28
N ALA A 11 -0.35 -4.93 -5.66
CA ALA A 11 -0.20 -5.71 -4.42
C ALA A 11 0.78 -6.88 -4.59
N CYS A 12 0.65 -7.65 -5.68
CA CYS A 12 1.60 -8.73 -5.98
C CYS A 12 3.02 -8.21 -6.27
N ALA A 13 3.16 -7.04 -6.90
CA ALA A 13 4.46 -6.44 -7.17
C ALA A 13 5.16 -6.02 -5.86
N ILE A 14 4.42 -5.50 -4.87
CA ILE A 14 4.97 -5.18 -3.54
C ILE A 14 5.51 -6.44 -2.88
N GLN A 15 4.73 -7.52 -2.86
CA GLN A 15 5.17 -8.78 -2.24
C GLN A 15 6.46 -9.32 -2.90
N LYS A 16 6.54 -9.29 -4.23
CA LYS A 16 7.76 -9.67 -4.97
C LYS A 16 8.94 -8.76 -4.63
N CYS A 17 8.72 -7.45 -4.58
CA CYS A 17 9.76 -6.50 -4.23
C CYS A 17 10.29 -6.74 -2.82
N LEU A 18 9.39 -6.95 -1.84
CA LEU A 18 9.76 -7.25 -0.47
C LEU A 18 10.58 -8.53 -0.38
N GLN A 19 10.13 -9.61 -1.03
CA GLN A 19 10.91 -10.86 -1.05
C GLN A 19 12.31 -10.66 -1.64
N ALA A 20 12.44 -9.91 -2.74
CA ALA A 20 13.73 -9.63 -3.36
C ALA A 20 14.63 -8.72 -2.50
N ASN A 21 14.04 -7.84 -1.69
CA ASN A 21 14.75 -6.86 -0.86
C ASN A 21 14.83 -7.25 0.62
N LYS A 22 14.64 -8.53 0.96
CA LYS A 22 14.65 -9.02 2.35
C LYS A 22 13.70 -8.23 3.26
N TYR A 23 12.54 -7.90 2.71
CA TYR A 23 11.45 -7.16 3.36
C TYR A 23 11.80 -5.74 3.78
N ILE A 24 12.84 -5.13 3.18
CA ILE A 24 13.17 -3.72 3.38
C ILE A 24 12.21 -2.85 2.55
N GLU A 25 11.16 -2.34 3.18
CA GLU A 25 10.13 -1.51 2.52
C GLU A 25 10.68 -0.26 1.82
N SER A 26 11.70 0.40 2.38
CA SER A 26 12.32 1.59 1.76
C SER A 26 12.92 1.32 0.37
N ARG A 27 13.20 0.05 0.03
CA ARG A 27 13.65 -0.32 -1.32
C ARG A 27 12.50 -0.58 -2.30
N CYS A 28 11.27 -0.55 -1.82
CA CYS A 28 10.05 -0.83 -2.57
C CYS A 28 9.12 0.39 -2.64
N GLU A 29 9.59 1.58 -2.26
CA GLU A 29 8.79 2.81 -2.20
C GLU A 29 8.07 3.12 -3.52
N ASP A 30 8.71 2.89 -4.67
CA ASP A 30 8.10 3.13 -5.98
C ASP A 30 6.84 2.27 -6.20
N VAL A 31 6.93 0.99 -5.84
CA VAL A 31 5.82 0.04 -6.01
C VAL A 31 4.72 0.29 -4.98
N ILE A 32 5.10 0.67 -3.76
CA ILE A 32 4.19 1.09 -2.70
C ILE A 32 3.44 2.36 -3.12
N ARG A 33 4.11 3.34 -3.71
CA ARG A 33 3.49 4.56 -4.26
C ARG A 33 2.52 4.25 -5.39
N ALA A 34 2.89 3.34 -6.30
CA ALA A 34 2.00 2.89 -7.37
C ALA A 34 0.73 2.21 -6.83
N MET A 35 0.84 1.46 -5.74
CA MET A 35 -0.31 0.88 -5.04
C MET A 35 -1.20 1.96 -4.41
N ARG A 36 -0.60 2.99 -3.77
CA ARG A 36 -1.36 4.13 -3.24
C ARG A 36 -2.16 4.83 -4.34
N MET A 37 -1.52 5.15 -5.47
CA MET A 37 -2.20 5.74 -6.63
C MET A 37 -3.32 4.85 -7.16
N CYS A 38 -3.13 3.52 -7.18
CA CYS A 38 -4.19 2.60 -7.55
C CYS A 38 -5.38 2.71 -6.58
N CYS A 39 -5.10 2.79 -5.29
CA CYS A 39 -6.13 2.91 -4.26
C CYS A 39 -6.84 4.26 -4.24
N GLU A 40 -6.19 5.34 -4.66
CA GLU A 40 -6.86 6.63 -4.86
C GLU A 40 -7.94 6.56 -5.95
N HIS A 41 -7.74 5.71 -6.96
CA HIS A 41 -8.69 5.57 -8.07
C HIS A 41 -9.73 4.46 -7.84
N ALA A 42 -9.32 3.31 -7.30
CA ALA A 42 -10.17 2.15 -7.10
C ALA A 42 -10.89 2.15 -5.74
N GLY A 43 -10.27 2.73 -4.71
CA GLY A 43 -10.82 2.86 -3.36
C GLY A 43 -11.42 1.56 -2.83
N GLU A 44 -12.73 1.61 -2.57
CA GLU A 44 -13.54 0.52 -1.99
C GLU A 44 -13.76 -0.66 -2.94
N ASN A 45 -13.47 -0.50 -4.23
CA ASN A 45 -13.60 -1.58 -5.22
C ASN A 45 -12.40 -2.55 -5.21
N SER A 46 -11.39 -2.31 -4.36
CA SER A 46 -10.23 -3.18 -4.18
C SER A 46 -10.07 -3.60 -2.72
N ILE A 47 -10.12 -4.92 -2.48
CA ILE A 47 -9.79 -5.52 -1.19
C ILE A 47 -8.31 -5.25 -0.85
N CYS A 48 -7.44 -5.19 -1.86
CA CYS A 48 -6.02 -4.89 -1.65
C CYS A 48 -5.78 -3.48 -1.09
N CYS A 49 -6.73 -2.55 -1.27
CA CYS A 49 -6.62 -1.18 -0.80
C CYS A 49 -7.02 -0.97 0.67
N SER A 50 -7.72 -1.93 1.28
CA SER A 50 -8.10 -1.87 2.71
C SER A 50 -6.90 -1.72 3.65
N GLY A 51 -5.74 -2.26 3.28
CA GLY A 51 -4.49 -2.10 4.02
C GLY A 51 -3.85 -0.71 3.85
N PHE A 52 -4.01 -0.09 2.68
CA PHE A 52 -3.38 1.19 2.33
C PHE A 52 -4.16 2.40 2.85
N ALA A 53 -5.49 2.30 2.96
CA ALA A 53 -6.32 3.36 3.52
C ALA A 53 -5.96 3.74 4.97
N ARG A 54 -5.39 2.79 5.74
CA ARG A 54 -5.02 2.98 7.15
C ARG A 54 -3.69 3.70 7.32
N GLU A 55 -2.75 3.55 6.38
CA GLU A 55 -1.41 4.16 6.43
C GLU A 55 -1.47 5.68 6.22
N GLN A 56 -2.43 6.16 5.43
CA GLN A 56 -2.58 7.58 5.06
C GLN A 56 -2.95 8.46 6.26
N ARG A 57 -3.42 7.85 7.36
CA ARG A 57 -3.73 8.51 8.64
C ARG A 57 -2.52 8.58 9.58
N SER A 58 -1.43 7.86 9.30
CA SER A 58 -0.22 7.80 10.14
C SER A 58 0.90 8.76 9.70
N THR A 59 0.73 9.48 8.59
CA THR A 59 1.59 10.63 8.21
C THR A 59 1.16 11.95 8.87
N GLU A 60 0.38 11.91 9.95
CA GLU A 60 0.41 12.96 10.98
C GLU A 60 1.69 12.73 11.80
N PRO A 61 2.55 13.75 12.05
CA PRO A 61 3.69 13.58 12.95
C PRO A 61 3.13 13.11 14.28
N LYS A 62 3.46 11.87 14.67
CA LYS A 62 3.26 11.43 16.07
C LYS A 62 4.22 12.26 16.92
N ILE A 63 3.81 13.47 17.30
CA ILE A 63 4.46 14.24 18.36
C ILE A 63 4.34 13.39 19.62
N PRO A 64 5.45 12.90 20.20
CA PRO A 64 5.37 12.11 21.42
C PRO A 64 5.16 13.07 22.59
N GLY A 65 3.91 13.21 23.03
CA GLY A 65 3.57 13.71 24.37
C GLY A 65 3.77 15.21 24.62
N ALA A 66 2.67 15.87 25.00
CA ALA A 66 2.70 16.89 26.04
C ALA A 66 1.49 16.63 26.95
N SER A 67 1.76 16.70 28.25
CA SER A 67 0.93 16.33 29.39
C SER A 67 -0.40 17.07 29.50
#